data_AF-A0A425WA14-F1
#
_entry.id   AF-A0A425WA14-F1
#
_cell.length_a   1.000
_cell.length_b   1.000
_cell.length_c   1.000
_cell.angle_alpha   90.00
_cell.angle_beta   90.00
_cell.angle_gamma   90.00
#
_symmetry.space_group_name_H-M   'P 1'
#
loop_
_entity.id
_entity.type
_entity.pdbx_description
1 polymer ?
#
loop_
_entity_poly.entity_id
_entity_poly.type
_entity_poly.pdbx_seq_one_letter_code
_entity_poly.pdbx_strand_id
1 'polypeptide(L)' 'MLLHRVKAIFWWCYMHTESPLPPADIIRVMPTDDEVDGLFATVSSDKKRDDGAPEEYGTGIVWSKFHMPTNCRR' A
#
# COMPACT_ATOMS: atom_id res chain seq x y z
N MET A 1 5.19 -10.45 -3.69
CA MET A 1 4.00 -10.63 -2.81
C MET A 1 3.37 -9.29 -2.40
N LEU A 2 4.16 -8.24 -2.12
CA LEU A 2 3.64 -6.89 -1.83
C LEU A 2 2.91 -6.25 -3.04
N LEU A 3 3.48 -6.40 -4.24
CA LEU A 3 2.96 -5.84 -5.50
C LEU A 3 1.52 -6.26 -5.81
N HIS A 4 1.17 -7.54 -5.60
CA HIS A 4 -0.19 -8.04 -5.82
C HIS A 4 -1.22 -7.38 -4.88
N ARG A 5 -0.81 -7.03 -3.65
CA ARG A 5 -1.68 -6.32 -2.70
C ARG A 5 -1.90 -4.87 -3.13
N VAL A 6 -0.85 -4.21 -3.61
CA VAL A 6 -0.93 -2.82 -4.11
C VAL A 6 -1.87 -2.75 -5.32
N LYS A 7 -1.70 -3.64 -6.31
CA LYS A 7 -2.62 -3.71 -7.46
C LYS A 7 -4.06 -4.00 -7.07
N ALA A 8 -4.28 -4.88 -6.07
CA ALA A 8 -5.62 -5.16 -5.56
C ALA A 8 -6.27 -3.94 -4.90
N ILE A 9 -5.49 -3.12 -4.19
CA ILE A 9 -5.97 -1.86 -3.60
C ILE A 9 -6.32 -0.85 -4.69
N PHE A 10 -5.45 -0.65 -5.69
CA PHE A 10 -5.76 0.24 -6.83
C PHE A 10 -7.04 -0.20 -7.54
N TRP A 11 -7.18 -1.49 -7.85
CA TRP A 11 -8.39 -2.05 -8.42
C TRP A 11 -9.63 -1.77 -7.55
N TRP A 12 -9.53 -2.02 -6.24
CA TRP A 12 -10.61 -1.75 -5.30
C TRP A 12 -11.03 -0.28 -5.31
N CYS A 13 -10.08 0.65 -5.25
CA CYS A 13 -10.33 2.08 -5.33
C CYS A 13 -11.02 2.47 -6.65
N TYR A 14 -10.56 1.92 -7.78
CA TYR A 14 -11.19 2.17 -9.08
C TYR A 14 -12.63 1.67 -9.17
N MET A 15 -12.96 0.56 -8.51
CA MET A 15 -14.33 0.04 -8.49
C MET A 15 -15.28 0.81 -7.58
N HIS A 16 -14.74 1.54 -6.59
CA HIS A 16 -15.52 2.27 -5.58
C HIS A 16 -15.50 3.79 -5.75
N THR A 17 -14.92 4.28 -6.85
CA THR A 17 -15.00 5.70 -7.21
C THR A 17 -16.38 6.02 -7.78
N GLU A 18 -16.86 7.24 -7.57
CA GLU A 18 -18.20 7.69 -8.03
C GLU A 18 -18.35 7.68 -9.56
N SER A 19 -17.24 7.77 -10.29
CA SER A 19 -17.18 7.80 -11.75
C SER A 19 -16.06 6.90 -12.29
N PRO A 20 -16.24 5.56 -12.28
CA PRO A 20 -15.21 4.64 -12.72
C PRO A 20 -14.97 4.79 -14.23
N LEU A 21 -13.70 4.70 -14.61
CA LEU A 21 -13.32 4.62 -16.02
C LEU A 21 -13.86 3.32 -16.66
N PRO A 22 -14.02 3.28 -17.99
CA PRO A 22 -14.28 2.04 -18.69
C PRO A 22 -13.21 0.98 -18.36
N PRO A 23 -13.55 -0.32 -18.29
CA PRO A 23 -12.61 -1.36 -17.91
C PRO A 23 -11.32 -1.39 -18.75
N ALA A 24 -11.41 -1.12 -20.04
CA ALA A 24 -10.26 -1.05 -20.94
C ALA A 24 -9.31 0.10 -20.59
N ASP A 25 -9.85 1.24 -20.16
CA ASP A 25 -9.07 2.39 -19.73
C ASP A 25 -8.43 2.17 -18.37
N ILE A 26 -9.14 1.51 -17.43
CA ILE A 26 -8.58 1.11 -16.13
C ILE A 26 -7.31 0.26 -16.37
N ILE A 27 -7.40 -0.77 -17.23
CA ILE A 27 -6.24 -1.62 -17.52
C ILE A 27 -5.08 -0.83 -18.11
N ARG A 28 -5.36 0.18 -18.95
CA ARG A 28 -4.34 1.02 -19.58
C ARG A 28 -3.64 1.97 -18.61
N VAL A 29 -4.34 2.46 -17.59
CA VAL A 29 -3.79 3.41 -16.60
C VAL A 29 -3.26 2.73 -15.34
N MET A 30 -3.52 1.44 -15.16
CA MET A 30 -2.99 0.69 -14.02
C MET A 30 -1.46 0.64 -14.08
N PRO A 31 -0.76 0.99 -12.99
CA PRO A 31 0.70 0.92 -12.96
C PRO A 31 1.19 -0.53 -13.12
N THR A 32 2.25 -0.67 -13.89
CA THR A 32 2.98 -1.91 -14.09
C THR A 32 3.72 -2.34 -12.81
N ASP A 33 4.12 -3.60 -12.74
CA ASP A 33 4.83 -4.09 -11.56
C ASP A 33 6.16 -3.36 -11.35
N ASP A 34 6.86 -3.02 -12.44
CA ASP A 34 8.13 -2.27 -12.40
C ASP A 34 7.95 -0.82 -11.90
N GLU A 35 6.86 -0.15 -12.31
CA GLU A 35 6.54 1.19 -11.83
C GLU A 35 6.21 1.19 -10.33
N VAL A 36 5.47 0.19 -9.85
CA VAL A 36 5.17 0.04 -8.42
C VAL A 36 6.44 -0.26 -7.63
N ASP A 37 7.32 -1.12 -8.13
CA ASP A 37 8.58 -1.44 -7.48
C ASP A 37 9.52 -0.22 -7.43
N GLY A 38 9.60 0.55 -8.52
CA GLY A 38 10.36 1.79 -8.58
C GLY A 38 9.86 2.87 -7.61
N LEU A 39 8.54 3.05 -7.51
CA LEU A 39 7.92 3.95 -6.52
C LEU A 39 8.22 3.48 -5.09
N PHE A 40 8.07 2.18 -4.81
CA PHE A 40 8.34 1.63 -3.49
C PHE A 40 9.81 1.78 -3.09
N ALA A 41 10.74 1.51 -4.01
CA ALA A 41 12.16 1.69 -3.80
C ALA A 41 12.50 3.16 -3.52
N THR A 42 11.90 4.11 -4.24
CA THR A 42 12.11 5.56 -4.03
C THR A 42 11.69 5.96 -2.62
N VAL A 43 10.47 5.62 -2.21
CA VAL A 43 9.92 5.96 -0.90
C VAL A 43 10.64 5.25 0.24
N SER A 44 11.09 4.02 0.02
CA SER A 44 11.84 3.25 1.03
C SER A 44 13.29 3.71 1.18
N SER A 45 13.83 4.39 0.16
CA SER A 45 15.20 4.92 0.15
C SER A 45 15.30 6.31 0.78
N ASP A 46 14.18 7.00 0.97
CA ASP A 46 14.14 8.26 1.71
C ASP A 46 14.63 8.01 3.14
N LYS A 47 15.81 8.55 3.44
CA LYS A 47 16.45 8.41 4.75
C LYS A 47 15.53 8.98 5.82
N LYS A 48 15.43 8.24 6.92
CA LYS A 48 14.93 8.76 8.19
C LYS A 48 15.60 10.12 8.44
N ARG A 49 14.78 11.17 8.61
CA ARG A 49 15.28 12.54 8.77
C ARG A 49 16.31 12.56 9.92
N ASP A 50 17.50 13.10 9.66
CA ASP A 50 18.60 13.17 10.64
C ASP A 50 18.45 14.37 11.60
N ASP A 51 17.43 15.19 11.39
CA ASP A 51 17.10 16.37 12.20
C ASP A 51 16.37 16.01 13.52
N GLY A 52 16.15 14.73 13.78
CA GLY A 52 15.41 14.25 14.95
C GLY A 52 13.91 14.56 14.90
N ALA A 53 13.39 15.08 13.79
CA ALA A 53 11.97 15.27 13.60
C ALA A 53 11.26 13.91 13.54
N PRO A 54 10.02 13.80 14.06
CA PRO A 54 9.21 12.61 13.88
C PRO A 54 9.13 12.24 12.39
N GLU A 55 9.14 10.94 12.08
CA GLU A 55 8.91 10.49 10.71
C GLU A 55 7.59 11.07 10.20
N GLU A 56 7.61 11.63 8.99
CA GLU A 56 6.48 12.31 8.35
C GLU A 56 5.25 11.38 8.24
N TYR A 57 5.53 10.10 8.11
CA TYR A 57 4.60 9.00 8.34
C TYR A 57 5.19 8.17 9.48
N GLY A 58 4.44 7.97 10.58
CA GLY A 58 4.95 7.19 11.71
C GLY A 58 5.49 5.82 11.29
N THR A 59 6.31 5.18 12.13
CA THR A 59 7.23 4.02 11.87
C THR A 59 6.57 2.70 11.42
N GLY A 60 5.45 2.77 10.70
CA GLY A 60 4.59 1.68 10.32
C GLY A 60 3.63 1.30 11.43
N ILE A 61 2.41 0.94 11.06
CA ILE A 61 1.52 0.20 11.97
C ILE A 61 2.22 -1.14 12.26
N VAL A 62 2.63 -1.33 13.51
CA VAL A 62 3.17 -2.61 13.98
C VAL A 62 2.01 -3.58 14.12
N TRP A 63 1.65 -4.25 13.01
CA TRP A 63 0.55 -5.21 12.94
C TRP A 63 0.68 -6.34 13.97
N SER A 64 1.90 -6.68 14.38
CA SER A 64 2.14 -7.68 15.43
C SER A 64 1.58 -7.29 16.79
N LYS A 65 1.39 -6.00 17.08
CA LYS A 65 0.71 -5.53 18.30
C LYS A 65 -0.81 -5.68 18.25
N PHE A 66 -1.39 -5.94 17.09
CA PHE A 66 -2.83 -6.07 16.90
C PHE A 66 -3.34 -7.53 16.98
N HIS A 67 -2.47 -8.50 17.24
CA HIS A 67 -2.92 -9.86 17.53
C HIS A 67 -3.55 -9.93 18.91
N MET A 68 -4.88 -9.90 18.96
CA MET A 68 -5.62 -10.31 20.14
C MET A 68 -5.67 -11.85 20.16
N PRO A 69 -5.16 -12.53 21.21
CA PRO A 69 -5.23 -13.98 21.27
C PRO A 69 -6.71 -14.39 21.29
N THR A 70 -7.15 -15.05 20.23
CA THR A 70 -8.47 -15.68 20.22
C THR A 70 -8.36 -16.91 21.11
N ASN A 71 -8.90 -16.81 22.33
CA ASN A 71 -9.20 -18.00 23.13
C ASN A 71 -10.23 -18.82 22.35
N CYS A 72 -9.77 -19.77 21.55
CA CYS A 72 -10.64 -20.86 21.12
C CYS A 72 -10.77 -21.77 22.33
N ARG A 73 -11.81 -21.57 23.14
CA ARG A 73 -12.20 -22.52 24.18
C ARG A 73 -12.62 -23.81 23.46
N ARG A 74 -11.83 -24.86 23.66
CA ARG A 74 -12.01 -26.19 23.06
C ARG A 74 -13.23 -26.90 23.66
#